data_AF-A0A960SNA6-F1
#
_entry.id   AF-A0A960SNA6-F1
#
_cell.length_a   1.000
_cell.length_b   1.000
_cell.length_c   1.000
_cell.angle_alpha   90.00
_cell.angle_beta   90.00
_cell.angle_gamma   90.00
#
_symmetry.space_group_name_H-M   'P 1'
#
loop_
_entity.id
_entity.type
_entity.pdbx_description
1 polymer ?
#
loop_
_entity_poly.entity_id
_entity_poly.type
_entity_poly.pdbx_seq_one_letter_code
_entity_poly.pdbx_strand_id
1 'polypeptide(L)'
;MNLLLARSELNDLHRKVEAGERLSRADGERLFAARDLHALAAMAGAANERLNGNRASYIVNRYLNYSNYCILSCQFCAFARKKRNGD
;
A
#
# COMPACT_ATOMS: atom_id res chain seq x y z
N MET A 1 2.20 5.30 -23.93
CA MET A 1 2.47 5.27 -22.48
C MET A 1 3.47 4.16 -22.08
N ASN A 2 4.49 3.88 -22.91
CA ASN A 2 5.42 2.75 -22.68
C ASN A 2 6.90 3.15 -22.55
N LEU A 3 7.28 4.40 -22.85
CA LEU A 3 8.68 4.81 -22.86
C LEU A 3 9.30 4.95 -21.46
N LEU A 4 8.52 5.38 -20.47
CA LEU A 4 8.96 5.47 -19.07
C LEU A 4 9.25 4.09 -18.50
N LEU A 5 8.31 3.15 -18.66
CA LEU A 5 8.45 1.77 -18.18
C LEU A 5 9.57 1.01 -18.92
N ALA A 6 9.72 1.22 -20.23
CA ALA A 6 10.76 0.56 -21.01
C ALA A 6 12.20 0.93 -20.59
N ARG A 7 12.39 2.11 -19.98
CA ARG A 7 13.70 2.61 -19.51
C ARG A 7 13.91 2.44 -18.01
N SER A 8 12.88 2.01 -17.27
CA SER A 8 12.93 1.83 -15.84
C SER A 8 13.62 0.51 -15.46
N GLU A 9 14.27 0.48 -14.30
CA GLU A 9 14.78 -0.76 -13.68
C GLU A 9 13.68 -1.78 -13.34
N LEU A 10 12.41 -1.37 -13.43
CA LEU A 10 11.23 -2.18 -13.14
C LEU A 10 10.59 -2.79 -14.39
N ASN A 11 11.17 -2.64 -15.58
CA ASN A 11 10.58 -3.10 -16.83
C ASN A 11 10.30 -4.62 -16.85
N ASP A 12 11.14 -5.42 -16.19
CA ASP A 12 10.92 -6.86 -16.06
C ASP A 12 9.69 -7.18 -15.18
N LEU A 13 9.50 -6.43 -14.09
CA LEU A 13 8.32 -6.54 -13.23
C LEU A 13 7.06 -6.03 -13.93
N HIS A 14 7.17 -4.99 -14.74
CA HIS A 14 6.07 -4.50 -15.57
C HIS A 14 5.52 -5.60 -16.47
N ARG A 15 6.39 -6.39 -17.12
CA ARG A 15 5.94 -7.51 -17.97
C ARG A 15 5.16 -8.56 -17.19
N LYS A 16 5.61 -8.92 -15.98
CA LYS A 16 4.87 -9.83 -15.10
C LYS A 16 3.49 -9.29 -14.75
N VAL A 17 3.42 -7.99 -14.42
CA VAL A 17 2.16 -7.30 -14.08
C VAL A 17 1.20 -7.26 -15.27
N GLU A 18 1.69 -7.01 -16.49
CA GLU A 18 0.89 -7.04 -17.72
C GLU A 18 0.41 -8.44 -18.07
N ALA A 19 1.25 -9.46 -17.85
CA ALA A 19 0.88 -10.86 -18.03
C ALA A 19 -0.10 -11.38 -16.95
N GLY A 20 -0.40 -10.58 -15.92
CA GLY A 20 -1.25 -11.01 -14.80
C GLY A 20 -0.59 -12.06 -13.90
N GLU A 21 0.74 -12.17 -13.95
CA GLU A 21 1.49 -13.14 -13.16
C GLU A 21 1.58 -12.72 -11.69
N ARG A 22 1.54 -13.70 -10.78
CA ARG A 22 1.74 -13.45 -9.35
C ARG A 22 3.20 -13.06 -9.09
N LEU A 23 3.39 -11.87 -8.54
CA LEU A 23 4.71 -11.41 -8.07
C LEU A 23 5.20 -12.23 -6.87
N SER A 24 6.49 -12.52 -6.88
CA SER A 24 7.17 -13.20 -5.77
C SER A 24 7.49 -12.23 -4.62
N ARG A 25 7.94 -12.78 -3.49
CA ARG A 25 8.44 -11.96 -2.37
C ARG A 25 9.63 -11.09 -2.79
N ALA A 26 10.58 -11.65 -3.53
CA ALA A 26 11.76 -10.92 -4.00
C ALA A 26 11.38 -9.77 -4.96
N ASP A 27 10.36 -9.97 -5.81
CA ASP A 27 9.81 -8.90 -6.64
C ASP A 27 9.22 -7.79 -5.76
N GLY A 28 8.50 -8.14 -4.69
CA GLY A 28 7.95 -7.18 -3.73
C GLY A 28 9.03 -6.37 -2.99
N GLU A 29 10.12 -7.01 -2.57
CA GLU A 29 11.26 -6.34 -1.95
C GLU A 29 11.93 -5.34 -2.90
N ARG A 30 12.05 -5.70 -4.20
CA ARG A 30 12.52 -4.78 -5.25
C ARG A 30 11.59 -3.60 -5.46
N LEU A 31 10.27 -3.83 -5.55
CA LEU A 31 9.29 -2.74 -5.68
C LEU A 31 9.33 -1.79 -4.48
N PHE A 32 9.50 -2.32 -3.27
CA PHE A 32 9.59 -1.51 -2.05
C PHE A 32 10.84 -0.62 -2.04
N ALA A 33 11.95 -1.11 -2.59
CA ALA A 33 13.21 -0.37 -2.68
C ALA A 33 13.31 0.55 -3.91
N ALA A 34 12.34 0.50 -4.83
CA ALA A 34 12.39 1.22 -6.10
C ALA A 34 12.38 2.74 -5.90
N ARG A 35 13.14 3.46 -6.74
CA ARG A 35 13.20 4.92 -6.72
C ARG A 35 12.41 5.57 -7.84
N ASP A 36 12.19 4.85 -8.94
CA ASP A 36 11.33 5.29 -10.02
C ASP A 36 9.84 5.18 -9.64
N LEU A 37 9.38 6.16 -8.86
CA LEU A 37 8.00 6.22 -8.39
C LEU A 37 7.00 6.33 -9.54
N HIS A 38 7.38 6.92 -10.68
CA HIS A 38 6.49 7.08 -11.83
C HIS A 38 6.26 5.76 -12.55
N ALA A 39 7.30 4.96 -12.77
CA ALA A 39 7.14 3.61 -13.29
C ALA A 39 6.32 2.74 -12.34
N LEU A 40 6.60 2.80 -11.04
CA LEU A 40 5.84 2.06 -10.03
C LEU A 40 4.35 2.45 -10.05
N ALA A 41 4.04 3.74 -10.03
CA ALA A 41 2.67 4.25 -10.06
C ALA A 41 1.95 3.88 -11.36
N ALA A 42 2.63 3.87 -12.51
CA ALA A 42 2.05 3.47 -13.78
C ALA A 42 1.66 1.98 -13.78
N MET A 43 2.53 1.09 -13.27
CA MET A 43 2.20 -0.34 -13.13
C MET A 43 1.04 -0.56 -12.16
N ALA A 44 1.06 0.12 -11.00
CA ALA A 44 0.01 0.02 -10.00
C ALA A 44 -1.35 0.54 -10.54
N GLY A 45 -1.32 1.65 -11.28
CA GLY A 45 -2.49 2.21 -11.96
C GLY A 45 -3.11 1.23 -12.94
N ALA A 46 -2.30 0.64 -13.83
CA ALA A 46 -2.77 -0.36 -14.80
C ALA A 46 -3.37 -1.61 -14.10
N ALA A 47 -2.73 -2.07 -13.03
CA ALA A 47 -3.25 -3.19 -12.23
C ALA A 47 -4.59 -2.86 -11.55
N ASN A 48 -4.72 -1.65 -10.99
CA ASN A 48 -5.96 -1.18 -10.38
C ASN A 48 -7.07 -1.00 -11.41
N GLU A 49 -6.79 -0.42 -12.57
CA GLU A 49 -7.76 -0.19 -13.63
C GLU A 49 -8.31 -1.49 -14.22
N ARG A 50 -7.50 -2.54 -14.36
CA ARG A 50 -8.01 -3.88 -14.75
C ARG A 50 -9.02 -4.46 -13.77
N LEU A 51 -8.81 -4.25 -12.47
CA LEU A 51 -9.65 -4.85 -11.42
C LEU A 51 -10.88 -3.99 -11.11
N ASN A 52 -10.71 -2.67 -11.09
CA ASN A 52 -11.70 -1.74 -10.55
C ASN A 52 -12.26 -0.78 -11.61
N GLY A 53 -11.62 -0.65 -12.78
CA GLY A 53 -11.93 0.38 -13.77
C GLY A 53 -11.77 1.79 -13.19
N ASN A 54 -12.52 2.75 -13.75
CA ASN A 54 -12.60 4.11 -13.22
C ASN A 54 -13.66 4.23 -12.10
N ARG A 55 -13.59 3.34 -11.10
CA ARG A 55 -14.50 3.34 -9.95
C ARG A 55 -13.71 3.41 -8.66
N ALA A 56 -14.06 4.38 -7.82
CA ALA A 56 -13.61 4.46 -6.44
C ALA A 56 -14.83 4.23 -5.53
N SER A 57 -14.72 3.27 -4.61
CA SER A 57 -15.72 3.04 -3.57
C SER A 57 -15.32 3.77 -2.29
N TYR A 58 -16.31 4.04 -1.43
CA TYR A 58 -16.09 4.61 -0.11
C TYR A 58 -17.03 3.95 0.90
N ILE A 59 -16.69 4.04 2.18
CA ILE A 59 -17.50 3.54 3.27
C ILE A 59 -17.87 4.71 4.19
N VAL A 60 -19.14 4.79 4.58
CA VAL A 60 -19.61 5.72 5.62
C VAL A 60 -19.44 5.05 6.98
N ASN A 61 -18.29 5.28 7.63
CA ASN A 61 -17.99 4.70 8.93
C ASN A 61 -18.55 5.57 10.08
N ARG A 62 -19.16 4.91 11.07
CA ARG A 62 -19.47 5.50 12.39
C ARG A 62 -18.74 4.71 13.46
N TYR A 63 -17.81 5.35 14.16
CA TYR A 63 -17.08 4.72 15.27
C TYR A 63 -17.76 5.04 16.60
N LEU A 64 -18.22 4.02 17.31
CA LEU A 64 -18.65 4.13 18.70
C LEU A 64 -17.57 3.51 19.60
N ASN A 65 -16.64 4.33 20.05
CA ASN A 65 -15.62 3.92 21.02
C ASN A 65 -16.19 4.09 22.42
N TYR A 66 -16.89 3.07 22.92
CA TYR A 66 -17.53 3.10 24.24
C TYR A 66 -16.54 3.26 25.40
N SER A 67 -15.25 2.96 25.16
CA SER A 67 -14.15 3.21 26.10
C SER A 67 -12.86 3.46 25.33
N ASN A 68 -12.00 4.30 25.89
CA ASN A 68 -10.61 4.50 25.49
C ASN A 68 -9.62 4.00 26.55
N TYR A 69 -10.11 3.30 27.59
CA TYR A 69 -9.28 2.70 28.63
C TYR A 69 -8.52 1.50 28.08
N CYS A 70 -7.20 1.47 28.24
CA CYS A 70 -6.36 0.43 27.69
C CYS A 70 -5.19 0.13 28.64
N ILE A 71 -4.92 -1.15 28.89
CA ILE A 71 -3.79 -1.60 29.72
C ILE A 71 -2.51 -1.83 28.92
N LEU A 72 -2.55 -1.63 27.59
CA LEU A 72 -1.43 -1.87 26.68
C LEU A 72 -0.65 -0.58 26.36
N SER A 73 0.57 -0.75 25.85
CA SER A 73 1.51 0.34 25.55
C SER A 73 1.98 0.35 24.09
N CYS A 74 1.07 0.21 23.14
CA CYS A 74 1.37 0.24 21.71
C CYS A 74 1.97 1.60 21.30
N GLN A 75 3.13 1.61 20.62
CA GLN A 75 3.87 2.84 20.32
C GLN A 75 3.14 3.79 19.35
N PHE A 76 2.17 3.28 18.60
CA PHE A 76 1.43 4.01 17.57
C PHE A 76 -0.03 4.30 17.97
N CYS A 77 -0.51 3.79 19.11
CA CYS A 77 -1.93 3.87 19.47
C CYS A 77 -2.19 5.05 20.40
N ALA A 78 -3.16 5.91 20.06
CA ALA A 78 -3.55 7.06 20.88
C ALA A 78 -4.20 6.67 22.23
N PHE A 79 -4.74 5.46 22.35
CA PHE A 79 -5.33 4.95 23.60
C PHE A 79 -4.31 4.21 24.48
N ALA A 80 -3.07 4.02 24.00
CA ALA A 80 -2.04 3.37 24.80
C ALA A 80 -1.79 4.14 26.10
N ARG A 81 -1.61 3.39 27.19
CA ARG A 81 -1.22 3.95 28.49
C ARG A 81 0.10 3.35 28.93
N LYS A 82 1.04 4.23 29.29
CA LYS A 82 2.27 3.82 29.98
C LYS A 82 1.96 3.82 31.46
N LYS A 83 2.58 2.90 32.23
CA LYS A 83 2.50 2.83 33.71
C LYS A 83 2.78 4.16 34.47
N ARG A 84 3.27 5.19 33.77
CA ARG A 84 3.66 6.51 34.29
C ARG A 84 2.73 7.65 33.89
N ASN A 85 1.68 7.38 33.12
CA ASN A 85 0.63 8.36 32.90
C ASN A 85 -0.18 8.39 34.21
N GLY A 86 -0.16 9.54 34.90
CA GLY A 86 -0.69 9.69 36.26
C GLY A 86 -2.19 9.93 36.32
N ASP A 87 -2.94 9.29 35.42
CA ASP A 87 -4.40 9.22 35.39
C ASP A 87 -4.93 7.96 36.09
#